data_AF-A0A3B9LBA5-F1
#
_entry.id   AF-A0A3B9LBA5-F1
#
_cell.length_a   1.000
_cell.length_b   1.000
_cell.length_c   1.000
_cell.angle_alpha   90.00
_cell.angle_beta   90.00
_cell.angle_gamma   90.00
#
_symmetry.space_group_name_H-M   'P 1'
#
loop_
_entity.id
_entity.type
_entity.pdbx_description
1 polymer ?
#
loop_
_entity_poly.entity_id
_entity_poly.type
_entity_poly.pdbx_seq_one_letter_code
_entity_poly.pdbx_strand_id
1 'polypeptide(L)'
;MFSHIVDLARYLVGEFREVCGTMETFVKRRPLLRGARKKGKVTVDDAVTMIGRFQNGALASLEATRFAPGCKNSITLEINGSAGSLFFDLEEMNRLKFYDGRDPKDRQGFRDILVTEPAHPYIDKWWPPGHIIGYEH
;
A
#
# COMPACT_ATOMS: atom_id res chain seq x y z
N MET A 1 -3.40 -7.29 7.37
CA MET A 1 -2.80 -6.02 6.89
C MET A 1 -1.45 -6.31 6.24
N PHE A 2 -0.43 -6.73 6.99
CA PHE A 2 0.91 -7.01 6.43
C PHE A 2 0.88 -8.05 5.28
N SER A 3 0.02 -9.07 5.37
CA SER A 3 -0.19 -10.05 4.28
C SER A 3 -0.61 -9.41 2.95
N HIS A 4 -1.40 -8.34 2.96
CA HIS A 4 -1.88 -7.69 1.73
C HIS A 4 -0.74 -6.96 1.00
N ILE A 5 0.12 -6.25 1.73
CA ILE A 5 1.26 -5.55 1.11
C ILE A 5 2.33 -6.52 0.64
N VAL A 6 2.52 -7.66 1.33
CA VAL A 6 3.40 -8.73 0.86
C VAL A 6 2.86 -9.35 -0.44
N ASP A 7 1.56 -9.63 -0.50
CA ASP A 7 0.92 -10.18 -1.70
C ASP A 7 1.00 -9.21 -2.89
N LEU A 8 0.69 -7.92 -2.67
CA LEU A 8 0.84 -6.88 -3.70
C LEU A 8 2.28 -6.75 -4.18
N ALA A 9 3.25 -6.77 -3.28
CA ALA A 9 4.67 -6.74 -3.65
C ALA A 9 5.05 -7.95 -4.52
N ARG A 10 4.57 -9.14 -4.16
CA ARG A 10 4.80 -10.37 -4.96
C ARG A 10 4.16 -10.30 -6.33
N TYR A 11 2.92 -9.81 -6.40
CA TYR A 11 2.17 -9.66 -7.64
C TYR A 11 2.80 -8.64 -8.60
N LEU A 12 3.25 -7.49 -8.07
CA LEU A 12 3.74 -6.37 -8.89
C LEU A 12 5.23 -6.44 -9.23
N VAL A 13 6.06 -6.97 -8.31
CA VAL A 13 7.54 -6.94 -8.44
C VAL A 13 8.13 -8.34 -8.65
N GLY A 14 7.50 -9.37 -8.09
CA GLY A 14 7.93 -10.77 -8.17
C GLY A 14 8.24 -11.38 -6.80
N GLU A 15 8.79 -12.60 -6.78
CA GLU A 15 9.02 -13.32 -5.53
C GLU A 15 10.23 -12.81 -4.73
N PHE A 16 10.13 -12.89 -3.40
CA PHE A 16 11.23 -12.57 -2.49
C PHE A 16 12.31 -13.66 -2.54
N ARG A 17 13.58 -13.24 -2.54
CA ARG A 17 14.73 -14.11 -2.30
C ARG A 17 15.02 -14.23 -0.81
N GLU A 18 15.00 -13.11 -0.10
CA GLU A 18 15.33 -13.02 1.32
C GLU A 18 14.64 -11.81 1.95
N VAL A 19 14.32 -11.93 3.24
CA VAL A 19 13.68 -10.88 4.03
C VAL A 19 14.28 -10.83 5.43
N CYS A 20 14.26 -9.66 6.04
CA CYS A 20 14.57 -9.44 7.44
C CYS A 20 13.56 -8.44 8.00
N GLY A 21 13.00 -8.71 9.18
CA GLY A 21 11.97 -7.86 9.75
C GLY A 21 11.93 -7.89 11.27
N THR A 22 11.21 -6.92 11.81
CA THR A 22 10.96 -6.76 13.24
C THR A 22 9.47 -6.52 13.47
N MET A 23 8.99 -6.94 14.64
CA MET A 23 7.60 -6.80 15.05
C MET A 23 7.56 -6.15 16.43
N GLU A 24 6.54 -5.31 16.66
CA GLU A 24 6.36 -4.61 17.94
C GLU A 24 4.90 -4.67 18.39
N THR A 25 4.69 -4.75 19.71
CA THR A 25 3.37 -4.63 20.34
C THR A 25 3.42 -3.43 21.29
N PHE A 26 3.07 -2.23 20.83
CA PHE A 26 3.14 -1.03 21.67
C PHE A 26 2.25 -1.12 22.91
N VAL A 27 1.03 -1.66 22.77
CA VAL A 27 0.10 -1.80 23.90
C VAL A 27 0.05 -3.25 24.36
N LYS A 28 0.91 -3.59 25.32
CA LYS A 28 1.07 -4.95 25.85
C LYS A 28 -0.17 -5.48 26.61
N ARG A 29 -1.07 -4.59 27.06
CA ARG A 29 -2.29 -4.97 27.80
C ARG A 29 -3.50 -4.13 27.43
N ARG A 30 -4.61 -4.77 27.11
CA ARG A 30 -5.90 -4.14 26.76
C ARG A 30 -7.03 -4.64 27.67
N PRO A 31 -8.09 -3.86 27.92
CA PRO A 31 -9.29 -4.34 28.62
C PRO A 31 -9.83 -5.63 27.97
N LEU A 32 -10.21 -6.62 28.79
CA LEU A 32 -10.75 -7.89 28.27
C LEU A 32 -12.10 -7.71 27.57
N LEU A 33 -12.88 -6.75 28.07
CA LEU A 33 -14.12 -6.27 27.47
C LEU A 33 -14.08 -4.75 27.47
N ARG A 34 -14.83 -4.13 26.56
CA ARG A 34 -14.94 -2.66 26.50
C ARG A 34 -15.46 -2.14 27.85
N GLY A 35 -14.71 -1.25 28.49
CA GLY A 35 -15.05 -0.69 29.81
C GLY A 35 -14.66 -1.55 31.02
N ALA A 36 -14.13 -2.76 30.82
CA ALA A 36 -13.70 -3.60 31.94
C ALA A 36 -12.43 -3.04 32.62
N ARG A 37 -12.42 -3.06 33.95
CA ARG A 37 -11.21 -2.77 34.75
C ARG A 37 -10.13 -3.84 34.56
N LYS A 38 -10.54 -5.10 34.31
CA LYS A 38 -9.63 -6.22 34.12
C LYS A 38 -9.01 -6.18 32.72
N LYS A 39 -7.68 -6.09 32.65
CA LYS A 39 -6.90 -6.09 31.41
C LYS A 39 -6.27 -7.46 31.13
N GLY A 40 -6.31 -7.91 29.88
CA GLY A 40 -5.58 -9.07 29.37
C GLY A 40 -4.25 -8.71 28.73
N LYS A 41 -3.38 -9.69 28.52
CA LYS A 41 -2.14 -9.54 27.74
C LYS A 41 -2.48 -9.59 26.25
N VAL A 42 -1.87 -8.70 25.46
CA VAL A 42 -1.93 -8.75 24.00
C VAL A 42 -0.84 -9.71 23.50
N THR A 43 -1.20 -10.62 22.61
CA THR A 43 -0.31 -11.67 22.07
C THR A 43 -0.02 -11.50 20.58
N VAL A 44 -0.48 -10.40 19.99
CA VAL A 44 -0.26 -10.05 18.58
C VAL A 44 0.58 -8.78 18.47
N ASP A 45 1.24 -8.62 17.35
CA ASP A 45 1.92 -7.40 16.94
C ASP A 45 0.93 -6.26 16.71
N ASP A 46 1.35 -5.04 17.02
CA ASP A 46 0.71 -3.79 16.64
C ASP A 46 1.36 -3.19 15.37
N ALA A 47 2.64 -3.46 15.12
CA ALA A 47 3.38 -3.04 13.94
C ALA A 47 4.43 -4.07 13.49
N VAL A 48 4.73 -4.05 12.19
CA VAL A 48 5.75 -4.87 11.53
C VAL A 48 6.48 -4.02 10.50
N THR A 49 7.81 -4.08 10.50
CA THR A 49 8.66 -3.52 9.45
C THR A 49 9.53 -4.62 8.88
N MET A 50 9.68 -4.66 7.56
CA MET A 50 10.45 -5.66 6.84
C MET A 50 11.23 -5.00 5.70
N ILE A 51 12.51 -5.35 5.60
CA ILE A 51 13.32 -5.13 4.41
C ILE A 51 13.54 -6.46 3.68
N GLY A 52 13.77 -6.41 2.38
CA GLY A 52 14.01 -7.63 1.62
C GLY A 52 14.64 -7.38 0.27
N ARG A 53 14.96 -8.49 -0.41
CA ARG A 53 15.44 -8.52 -1.78
C ARG A 53 14.59 -9.48 -2.59
N PHE A 54 14.15 -9.05 -3.75
CA PHE A 54 13.46 -9.89 -4.73
C PHE A 54 14.44 -10.76 -5.51
N GLN A 55 13.94 -11.85 -6.10
CA GLN A 55 14.76 -12.74 -6.94
C GLN A 55 15.39 -12.01 -8.14
N ASN A 56 14.73 -10.97 -8.65
CA ASN A 56 15.23 -10.11 -9.74
C ASN A 56 16.25 -9.04 -9.28
N GLY A 57 16.61 -9.00 -8.00
CA GLY A 57 17.60 -8.08 -7.44
C GLY A 57 17.04 -6.77 -6.88
N ALA A 58 15.75 -6.45 -7.11
CA ALA A 58 15.11 -5.27 -6.54
C ALA A 58 15.10 -5.32 -4.99
N LEU A 59 15.14 -4.15 -4.36
CA LEU A 59 15.05 -4.00 -2.91
C LEU A 59 13.61 -3.70 -2.49
N ALA A 60 13.23 -4.16 -1.30
CA ALA A 60 11.93 -3.90 -0.70
C ALA A 60 12.08 -3.26 0.68
N SER A 61 11.17 -2.34 0.98
CA SER A 61 10.90 -1.82 2.33
C SER A 61 9.39 -1.81 2.53
N LEU A 62 8.92 -2.58 3.51
CA LEU A 62 7.50 -2.80 3.77
C LEU A 62 7.20 -2.53 5.25
N GLU A 63 6.10 -1.84 5.51
CA GLU A 63 5.62 -1.54 6.86
C GLU A 63 4.10 -1.74 6.95
N ALA A 64 3.64 -2.31 8.05
CA ALA A 64 2.23 -2.27 8.43
C ALA A 64 2.09 -1.95 9.91
N THR A 65 1.17 -1.06 10.26
CA THR A 65 0.94 -0.65 11.64
C THR A 65 -0.52 -0.35 11.90
N ARG A 66 -1.00 -0.70 13.10
CA ARG A 66 -2.30 -0.24 13.63
C ARG A 66 -2.17 1.09 14.41
N PHE A 67 -0.95 1.62 14.49
CA PHE A 67 -0.55 2.78 15.28
C PHE A 67 -0.10 3.95 14.39
N ALA A 68 -0.83 4.19 13.29
CA ALA A 68 -0.68 5.38 12.45
C ALA A 68 -1.93 6.28 12.56
N PRO A 69 -2.04 7.14 13.60
CA PRO A 69 -3.16 8.07 13.74
C PRO A 69 -3.28 8.96 12.50
N GLY A 70 -4.50 9.04 11.94
CA GLY A 70 -4.78 9.76 10.70
C GLY A 70 -5.08 8.83 9.54
N CYS A 71 -4.30 7.76 9.39
CA CYS A 71 -4.52 6.74 8.36
C CYS A 71 -5.77 5.90 8.68
N LYS A 72 -6.67 5.77 7.71
CA LYS A 72 -7.90 4.96 7.84
C LYS A 72 -7.72 3.60 7.18
N ASN A 73 -7.26 3.59 5.93
CA ASN A 73 -6.98 2.40 5.15
C ASN A 73 -5.89 2.66 4.09
N SER A 74 -4.86 3.42 4.46
CA SER A 74 -3.76 3.84 3.59
C SER A 74 -2.80 2.69 3.29
N ILE A 75 -3.17 1.85 2.32
CA ILE A 75 -2.22 0.96 1.66
C ILE A 75 -1.54 1.77 0.57
N THR A 76 -0.30 2.14 0.81
CA THR A 76 0.54 2.83 -0.16
C THR A 76 1.54 1.88 -0.80
N LEU A 77 1.87 2.17 -2.06
CA LEU A 77 2.86 1.42 -2.82
C LEU A 77 3.65 2.39 -3.69
N GLU A 78 4.98 2.29 -3.61
CA GLU A 78 5.90 2.99 -4.49
C GLU A 78 6.82 1.99 -5.18
N ILE A 79 6.92 2.05 -6.51
CA ILE A 79 7.83 1.22 -7.30
C ILE A 79 8.69 2.14 -8.14
N ASN A 80 10.01 1.99 -8.02
CA ASN A 80 10.99 2.79 -8.74
C ASN A 80 11.86 1.89 -9.62
N GLY A 81 11.86 2.17 -10.92
CA GLY A 81 12.67 1.48 -11.92
C GLY A 81 13.60 2.43 -12.66
N SER A 82 14.41 1.90 -13.55
CA SER A 82 15.38 2.70 -14.32
C SER A 82 14.75 3.67 -15.31
N ALA A 83 13.50 3.46 -15.71
CA ALA A 83 12.80 4.26 -16.71
C ALA A 83 11.65 5.10 -16.13
N GLY A 84 11.29 4.92 -14.85
CA GLY A 84 10.10 5.55 -14.31
C GLY A 84 9.74 5.07 -12.92
N SER A 85 8.69 5.68 -12.37
CA SER A 85 8.20 5.41 -11.03
C SER A 85 6.67 5.40 -10.99
N LEU A 86 6.12 4.64 -10.06
CA LEU A 86 4.69 4.56 -9.79
C LEU A 86 4.46 4.78 -8.30
N PHE A 87 3.42 5.54 -7.97
CA PHE A 87 2.93 5.66 -6.59
C PHE A 87 1.40 5.50 -6.56
N PHE A 88 0.93 4.71 -5.61
CA PHE A 88 -0.48 4.43 -5.36
C PHE A 88 -0.80 4.60 -3.87
N ASP A 89 -1.99 5.11 -3.59
CA ASP A 89 -2.59 5.17 -2.25
C ASP A 89 -4.02 4.67 -2.33
N LEU A 90 -4.37 3.69 -1.51
CA LEU A 90 -5.72 3.13 -1.46
C LEU A 90 -6.77 4.14 -0.96
N GLU A 91 -6.39 5.16 -0.19
CA GLU A 91 -7.32 6.23 0.17
C GLU A 91 -7.68 7.13 -1.03
N GLU A 92 -6.86 7.10 -2.09
CA GLU A 92 -7.09 7.74 -3.39
C GLU A 92 -7.20 6.67 -4.49
N MET A 93 -7.93 5.57 -4.22
CA MET A 93 -7.94 4.32 -4.99
C MET A 93 -8.06 4.46 -6.52
N ASN A 94 -8.73 5.50 -7.00
CA ASN A 94 -8.96 5.72 -8.43
C ASN A 94 -7.85 6.55 -9.09
N ARG A 95 -6.81 6.96 -8.35
CA ARG A 95 -5.73 7.82 -8.84
C ARG A 95 -4.39 7.08 -8.78
N LEU A 96 -3.67 7.11 -9.90
CA LEU A 96 -2.32 6.55 -10.01
C LEU A 96 -1.33 7.67 -10.34
N LYS A 97 -0.26 7.79 -9.55
CA LYS A 97 0.86 8.67 -9.86
C LYS A 97 1.85 7.92 -10.72
N PHE A 98 2.14 8.46 -11.89
CA PHE A 98 3.08 7.85 -12.83
C PHE A 98 4.14 8.86 -13.31
N TYR A 99 5.40 8.46 -13.26
CA TYR A 99 6.54 9.18 -13.81
C TYR A 99 7.19 8.34 -14.91
N ASP A 100 7.44 8.95 -16.08
CA ASP A 100 8.20 8.35 -17.18
C ASP A 100 9.43 9.20 -17.48
N GLY A 101 10.63 8.64 -17.28
CA GLY A 101 11.89 9.32 -17.53
C GLY A 101 12.19 9.58 -19.00
N ARG A 102 11.38 9.05 -19.91
CA ARG A 102 11.47 9.30 -21.36
C ARG A 102 10.66 10.52 -21.81
N ASP A 103 9.85 11.11 -20.92
CA ASP A 103 9.13 12.34 -21.22
C ASP A 103 10.09 13.50 -21.52
N PRO A 104 9.67 14.49 -22.33
CA PRO A 104 10.47 15.69 -22.58
C PRO A 104 10.92 16.37 -21.30
N LYS A 105 12.18 16.83 -21.25
CA LYS A 105 12.81 17.35 -20.02
C LYS A 105 12.05 18.52 -19.37
N ASP A 106 11.32 19.31 -20.15
CA ASP A 106 10.53 20.46 -19.69
C ASP A 106 9.23 20.08 -18.96
N ARG A 107 8.84 18.80 -19.01
CA ARG A 107 7.59 18.30 -18.41
C ARG A 107 7.76 16.96 -17.67
N GLN A 108 8.99 16.61 -17.32
CA GLN A 108 9.26 15.45 -16.47
C GLN A 108 8.73 15.69 -15.06
N GLY A 109 7.90 14.78 -14.58
CA GLY A 109 7.30 14.83 -13.24
C GLY A 109 6.22 13.77 -13.09
N PHE A 110 5.76 13.53 -11.87
CA PHE A 110 4.60 12.68 -11.66
C PHE A 110 3.36 13.33 -12.28
N ARG A 111 2.61 12.55 -13.05
CA ARG A 111 1.26 12.90 -13.48
C ARG A 111 0.26 12.07 -12.67
N ASP A 112 -0.83 12.72 -12.27
CA ASP A 112 -1.96 12.05 -11.65
C ASP A 112 -2.91 11.54 -12.74
N ILE A 113 -3.06 10.23 -12.84
CA ILE A 113 -3.95 9.56 -13.79
C ILE A 113 -5.21 9.12 -13.05
N LEU A 114 -6.38 9.61 -13.45
CA LEU A 114 -7.66 9.10 -12.97
C LEU A 114 -7.98 7.79 -13.71
N VAL A 115 -7.89 6.68 -13.01
CA VAL A 115 -7.97 5.32 -13.56
C VAL A 115 -9.44 4.88 -13.69
N THR A 116 -10.22 5.61 -14.48
CA THR A 116 -11.65 5.34 -14.70
C THR A 116 -12.06 5.27 -16.18
N GLU A 117 -11.13 5.46 -17.11
CA GLU A 117 -11.39 5.33 -18.55
C GLU A 117 -11.75 3.89 -18.97
N PRO A 118 -12.56 3.68 -20.03
CA PRO A 118 -13.01 2.34 -20.42
C PRO A 118 -11.87 1.39 -20.85
N ALA A 119 -10.71 1.96 -21.19
CA ALA A 119 -9.50 1.20 -21.51
C ALA A 119 -8.79 0.63 -20.27
N HIS A 120 -9.10 1.13 -19.07
CA HIS A 120 -8.50 0.64 -17.84
C HIS A 120 -9.12 -0.71 -17.44
N PRO A 121 -8.30 -1.68 -16.99
CA PRO A 121 -8.80 -2.99 -16.60
C PRO A 121 -9.88 -2.92 -15.51
N TYR A 122 -10.84 -3.83 -15.60
CA TYR A 122 -11.90 -4.06 -14.60
C TYR A 122 -12.96 -2.95 -14.42
N ILE A 123 -12.79 -1.75 -14.98
CA ILE A 123 -13.73 -0.63 -14.77
C ILE A 123 -15.06 -0.78 -15.53
N ASP A 124 -15.08 -1.58 -16.60
CA ASP A 124 -16.25 -1.82 -17.45
C ASP A 124 -17.46 -2.40 -16.69
N LYS A 125 -17.23 -2.88 -15.45
CA LYS A 125 -18.26 -3.43 -14.56
C LYS A 125 -18.90 -2.43 -13.62
N TRP A 126 -18.33 -1.23 -13.50
CA TRP A 126 -18.58 -0.37 -12.35
C TRP A 126 -19.31 0.91 -12.77
N TRP A 127 -18.64 1.91 -13.36
CA TRP A 127 -19.27 3.19 -13.73
C TRP A 127 -18.64 3.86 -14.96
N PRO A 128 -19.33 4.84 -15.60
CA PRO A 128 -18.73 5.68 -16.63
C PRO A 128 -17.48 6.43 -16.15
N PRO A 129 -16.59 6.86 -17.06
CA PRO A 129 -15.39 7.60 -16.71
C PRO A 129 -15.66 8.83 -15.82
N GLY A 130 -14.77 9.11 -14.89
CA GLY A 130 -14.89 10.19 -13.92
C GLY A 130 -15.68 9.83 -12.64
N HIS A 131 -16.42 8.72 -12.64
CA HIS A 131 -17.16 8.26 -11.47
C HIS A 131 -16.25 7.38 -10.61
N ILE A 132 -15.79 7.93 -9.49
CA ILE A 132 -14.90 7.23 -8.57
C ILE A 132 -15.66 6.14 -7.80
N ILE A 133 -15.02 4.99 -7.60
CA ILE A 133 -15.53 4.00 -6.66
C ILE A 133 -15.63 4.65 -5.28
N GLY A 134 -16.84 4.66 -4.71
CA GLY A 134 -17.21 5.43 -3.53
C GLY A 134 -18.27 6.51 -3.77
N TYR A 135 -18.66 6.77 -5.03
CA TYR A 135 -19.76 7.70 -5.35
C TYR A 135 -21.15 7.15 -4.97
N GLU A 136 -21.32 5.82 -4.89
CA GLU A 136 -22.62 5.17 -4.69
C GLU A 136 -22.74 4.42 -3.36
N HIS A 137 -22.25 4.98 -2.25
CA HIS A 137 -22.72 4.76 -0.87
C HIS A 137 -22.14 5.82 0.07
#